data_AF-A0A7C5V2G9-F1
#
_entry.id   AF-A0A7C5V2G9-F1
#
_cell.length_a   1.000
_cell.length_b   1.000
_cell.length_c   1.000
_cell.angle_alpha   90.00
_cell.angle_beta   90.00
_cell.angle_gamma   90.00
#
_symmetry.space_group_name_H-M   'P 1'
#
loop_
_entity.id
_entity.type
_entity.pdbx_description
1 polymer ?
#
loop_
_entity_poly.entity_id
_entity_poly.type
_entity_poly.pdbx_seq_one_letter_code
_entity_poly.pdbx_strand_id
1 'polypeptide(L)'
;MITVLASLLFLLFLTALVSWLVLYVQFYHSVEKRWATQVLHLLHDAERRVHSENRQLRELRMERDAKTRSLREEAFAAHLCDYSVDELDAYPGIGPGTIGKLRAAGFINLAALHRERIHIHGLGEKRLADIHRAICNLLNKARSTFDAGSCRQAQELANQLKTLSADYDRLEVPVRMRARAAEEFIGRLGKAVEYARAVTFWRWCRSISKGALIPAEIMDTPLPDLKAALRAAEQPIARSKTAKRPQMQAAEPEMPGKTHLVLMELTIQFALGVARADGAVTWTARELILQHVRKRFSYNRALLNRAEAFCAHYDTAPIDWERCLNEINRRFTVAHRTALMEFASQIAVVSGQEASRAASFLLDLAQRLGVPSVTLPQRERPIPSLVPPNSPPGPAPAVKSSVAPRPAAVRVVAAASPVAVQPSSIVPAAPPKPPLLPSPPPARPVTPSPKPAIPTRNECLSLLEIPPGTPLTADLVRRQWNLLSERLTPEKLASMGPEFVKLAQTKLAALRWAAESLLKAMGEKLETKPPTPPVQNLRHNPDLDDVFGRM
;
A
#
# COMPACT_ATOMS: atom_id res chain seq x y z
N MET A 1 62.27 -32.56 21.29
CA MET A 1 62.10 -31.69 20.10
C MET A 1 60.65 -31.25 19.94
N ILE A 2 59.71 -32.17 19.69
CA ILE A 2 58.28 -31.84 19.46
C ILE A 2 57.63 -31.16 20.68
N THR A 3 57.87 -31.67 21.90
CA THR A 3 57.33 -31.10 23.14
C THR A 3 57.84 -29.68 23.42
N VAL A 4 59.15 -29.45 23.24
CA VAL A 4 59.77 -28.13 23.42
C VAL A 4 59.23 -27.12 22.40
N LEU A 5 59.07 -27.53 21.14
CA LEU A 5 58.47 -26.69 20.09
C LEU A 5 57.01 -26.34 20.42
N ALA A 6 56.22 -27.31 20.88
CA ALA A 6 54.83 -27.11 21.27
C ALA A 6 54.70 -26.16 22.48
N SER A 7 55.56 -26.30 23.50
CA SER A 7 55.59 -25.38 24.65
C SER A 7 55.96 -23.95 24.25
N LEU A 8 56.91 -23.78 23.33
CA LEU A 8 57.33 -22.46 22.84
C LEU A 8 56.22 -21.79 22.00
N LEU A 9 55.56 -22.55 21.12
CA LEU A 9 54.39 -22.08 20.37
C LEU A 9 53.23 -21.70 21.31
N PHE A 10 52.98 -22.49 22.36
CA PHE A 10 51.96 -22.19 23.35
C PHE A 10 52.28 -20.91 24.13
N LEU A 11 53.54 -20.70 24.52
CA LEU A 11 53.98 -19.46 25.19
C LEU A 11 53.82 -18.24 24.27
N LEU A 12 54.19 -18.36 22.99
CA LEU A 12 54.00 -17.29 22.00
C LEU A 12 52.52 -16.96 21.78
N PHE A 13 51.67 -17.99 21.72
CA PHE A 13 50.23 -17.79 21.62
C PHE A 13 49.67 -17.08 22.86
N LEU A 14 50.05 -17.53 24.06
CA LEU A 14 49.59 -16.94 25.31
C LEU A 14 50.01 -15.47 25.44
N THR A 15 51.27 -15.15 25.11
CA THR A 15 51.77 -13.77 25.13
C THR A 15 51.08 -12.88 24.10
N ALA A 16 50.82 -13.39 22.89
CA ALA A 16 50.03 -12.68 21.88
C ALA A 16 48.59 -12.41 22.35
N LEU A 17 47.96 -13.40 23.00
CA LEU A 17 46.60 -13.29 23.53
C LEU A 17 46.52 -12.27 24.68
N VAL A 18 47.47 -12.28 25.61
CA VAL A 18 47.55 -11.30 26.70
C VAL A 18 47.81 -9.90 26.16
N SER A 19 48.73 -9.75 25.20
CA SER A 19 49.00 -8.45 24.55
C SER A 19 47.77 -7.91 23.84
N TRP A 20 47.05 -8.77 23.11
CA TRP A 20 45.78 -8.40 22.47
C TRP A 20 44.72 -7.96 23.49
N LEU A 21 44.58 -8.69 24.60
CA LEU A 21 43.64 -8.34 25.67
C LEU A 21 43.97 -6.99 26.31
N VAL A 22 45.25 -6.72 26.59
CA VAL A 22 45.70 -5.44 27.15
C VAL A 22 45.40 -4.29 26.19
N LEU A 23 45.72 -4.44 24.90
CA LEU A 23 45.40 -3.44 23.87
C LEU A 23 43.89 -3.22 23.74
N TYR A 24 43.09 -4.28 23.85
CA TYR A 24 41.63 -4.18 23.80
C TYR A 24 41.06 -3.42 25.01
N VAL A 25 41.59 -3.67 26.22
CA VAL A 25 41.20 -2.95 27.43
C VAL A 25 41.60 -1.47 27.34
N GLN A 26 42.80 -1.15 26.82
CA GLN A 26 43.23 0.22 26.58
C GLN A 26 42.33 0.93 25.56
N PHE A 27 41.96 0.25 24.47
CA PHE A 27 40.98 0.76 23.51
C PHE A 27 39.64 1.07 24.17
N TYR A 28 39.14 0.19 25.05
CA TYR A 28 37.87 0.42 25.73
C TYR A 28 37.89 1.64 26.67
N HIS A 29 39.04 1.93 27.27
CA HIS A 29 39.25 3.10 28.14
C HIS A 29 39.66 4.37 27.39
N SER A 30 39.93 4.27 26.09
CA SER A 30 40.37 5.39 25.26
C SER A 30 39.31 6.50 25.22
N VAL A 31 39.76 7.75 25.08
CA VAL A 31 38.87 8.90 25.04
C VAL A 31 38.01 8.87 23.77
N GLU A 32 38.60 8.40 22.67
CA GLU A 32 37.92 8.24 21.38
C GLU A 32 36.78 7.22 21.47
N LYS A 33 37.00 6.09 22.17
CA LYS A 33 35.96 5.06 22.34
C LYS A 33 34.84 5.55 23.25
N ARG A 34 35.17 6.25 24.34
CA ARG A 34 34.16 6.86 25.23
C ARG A 34 33.33 7.90 24.49
N TRP A 35 33.96 8.81 23.76
CA TRP A 35 33.28 9.81 22.93
C TRP A 35 32.40 9.15 21.87
N ALA A 36 32.91 8.18 21.12
CA ALA A 36 32.13 7.48 20.10
C ALA A 36 30.91 6.76 20.69
N THR A 37 31.06 6.17 21.87
CA THR A 37 29.96 5.49 22.56
C THR A 37 28.90 6.49 23.03
N GLN A 38 29.31 7.66 23.54
CA GLN A 38 28.38 8.74 23.90
C GLN A 38 27.61 9.28 22.70
N VAL A 39 28.27 9.52 21.57
CA VAL A 39 27.62 9.96 20.32
C VAL A 39 26.59 8.93 19.83
N LEU A 40 26.94 7.64 19.82
CA LEU A 40 26.05 6.58 19.38
C LEU A 40 24.86 6.39 20.33
N HIS A 41 25.06 6.53 21.65
CA HIS A 41 23.96 6.53 22.61
C HIS A 41 23.02 7.73 22.38
N LEU A 42 23.56 8.93 22.15
CA LEU A 42 22.75 10.12 21.85
C LEU A 42 21.94 9.96 20.56
N LEU A 43 22.53 9.37 19.52
CA LEU A 43 21.83 9.04 18.29
C LEU A 43 20.67 8.06 18.58
N HIS A 44 20.96 6.98 19.30
CA HIS A 44 19.95 5.98 19.63
C HIS A 44 18.79 6.57 20.47
N ASP A 45 19.10 7.45 21.42
CA ASP A 45 18.09 8.16 22.22
C ASP A 45 17.24 9.10 21.37
N ALA A 46 17.85 9.82 20.43
CA ALA A 46 17.14 10.69 19.50
C ALA A 46 16.24 9.88 18.55
N GLU A 47 16.73 8.79 17.99
CA GLU A 47 15.94 7.86 17.16
C GLU A 47 14.77 7.28 17.94
N ARG A 48 15.00 6.77 19.16
CA ARG A 48 13.91 6.28 20.03
C ARG A 48 12.88 7.37 20.28
N ARG A 49 13.31 8.63 20.45
CA ARG A 49 12.39 9.76 20.63
C ARG A 49 11.55 9.99 19.39
N VAL A 50 12.13 10.07 18.20
CA VAL A 50 11.40 10.22 16.93
C VAL A 50 10.34 9.12 16.78
N HIS A 51 10.71 7.87 17.03
CA HIS A 51 9.78 6.74 16.95
C HIS A 51 8.61 6.87 17.95
N SER A 52 8.91 7.28 19.19
CA SER A 52 7.89 7.46 20.23
C SER A 52 6.91 8.60 19.92
N GLU A 53 7.40 9.75 19.45
CA GLU A 53 6.55 10.89 19.10
C GLU A 53 5.70 10.59 17.85
N ASN A 54 6.28 9.92 16.85
CA ASN A 54 5.53 9.48 15.66
C ASN A 54 4.46 8.44 15.99
N ARG A 55 4.71 7.57 16.98
CA ARG A 55 3.67 6.68 17.52
C ARG A 55 2.55 7.47 18.18
N GLN A 56 2.88 8.45 19.03
CA GLN A 56 1.89 9.30 19.69
C GLN A 56 1.05 10.09 18.66
N LEU A 57 1.65 10.60 17.58
CA LEU A 57 0.90 11.25 16.49
C LEU A 57 -0.08 10.28 15.80
N ARG A 58 0.31 9.02 15.60
CA ARG A 58 -0.60 8.01 15.04
C ARG A 58 -1.75 7.71 15.98
N GLU A 59 -1.47 7.57 17.28
CA GLU A 59 -2.50 7.31 18.30
C GLU A 59 -3.53 8.46 18.36
N LEU A 60 -3.07 9.72 18.37
CA LEU A 60 -3.95 10.89 18.33
C LEU A 60 -4.84 10.92 17.07
N ARG A 61 -4.30 10.58 15.90
CA ARG A 61 -5.08 10.51 14.65
C ARG A 61 -6.13 9.42 14.71
N MET A 62 -5.77 8.23 15.18
CA MET A 62 -6.71 7.11 15.32
C MET A 62 -7.84 7.45 16.29
N GLU A 63 -7.53 8.13 17.41
CA GLU A 63 -8.53 8.56 18.38
C GLU A 63 -9.47 9.64 17.78
N ARG A 64 -8.91 10.62 17.07
CA ARG A 64 -9.70 11.64 16.35
C ARG A 64 -10.64 11.02 15.33
N ASP A 65 -10.15 10.07 14.54
CA ASP A 65 -10.94 9.42 13.49
C ASP A 65 -12.00 8.49 14.09
N ALA A 66 -11.74 7.86 15.25
CA ALA A 66 -12.72 7.12 16.03
C ALA A 66 -13.82 8.04 16.58
N LYS A 67 -13.47 9.16 17.22
CA LYS A 67 -14.44 10.14 17.72
C LYS A 67 -15.26 10.77 16.60
N THR A 68 -14.63 11.09 15.47
CA THR A 68 -15.32 11.60 14.27
C THR A 68 -16.39 10.64 13.77
N ARG A 69 -16.07 9.33 13.71
CA ARG A 69 -17.04 8.29 13.34
C ARG A 69 -18.18 8.18 14.34
N SER A 70 -17.86 8.13 15.64
CA SER A 70 -18.85 8.07 16.72
C SER A 70 -19.83 9.25 16.66
N LEU A 71 -19.32 10.48 16.53
CA LEU A 71 -20.16 11.68 16.42
C LEU A 71 -21.05 11.64 15.17
N ARG A 72 -20.51 11.17 14.05
CA ARG A 72 -21.30 11.05 12.81
C ARG A 72 -22.41 10.01 12.94
N GLU A 73 -22.12 8.86 13.55
CA GLU A 73 -23.10 7.80 13.80
C GLU A 73 -24.20 8.26 14.77
N GLU A 74 -23.82 8.97 15.84
CA GLU A 74 -24.76 9.54 16.81
C GLU A 74 -25.66 10.62 16.16
N ALA A 75 -25.07 11.58 15.44
CA ALA A 75 -25.82 12.63 14.76
C ALA A 75 -26.73 12.08 13.66
N PHE A 76 -26.28 11.05 12.93
CA PHE A 76 -27.12 10.39 11.92
C PHE A 76 -28.26 9.61 12.58
N ALA A 77 -28.00 8.90 13.69
CA ALA A 77 -29.05 8.21 14.43
C ALA A 77 -30.10 9.20 14.98
N ALA A 78 -29.67 10.37 15.46
CA ALA A 78 -30.57 11.45 15.87
C ALA A 78 -31.41 11.98 14.69
N HIS A 79 -30.82 12.13 13.50
CA HIS A 79 -31.55 12.51 12.28
C HIS A 79 -32.59 11.45 11.87
N LEU A 80 -32.29 10.16 12.04
CA LEU A 80 -33.25 9.09 11.77
C LEU A 80 -34.46 9.09 12.72
N CYS A 81 -34.36 9.74 13.90
CA CYS A 81 -35.50 9.88 14.81
C CYS A 81 -36.55 10.88 14.31
N ASP A 82 -36.17 11.82 13.43
CA ASP A 82 -37.09 12.83 12.89
C ASP A 82 -38.07 12.24 11.86
N TYR A 83 -37.72 11.09 11.26
CA TYR A 83 -38.56 10.39 10.29
C TYR A 83 -39.55 9.46 11.01
N SER A 84 -40.82 9.85 11.00
CA SER A 84 -41.91 9.01 11.54
C SER A 84 -42.15 7.78 10.67
N VAL A 85 -42.60 6.67 11.29
CA VAL A 85 -43.08 5.48 10.56
C VAL A 85 -44.25 5.82 9.63
N ASP A 86 -44.97 6.90 9.90
CA ASP A 86 -46.11 7.35 9.08
C ASP A 86 -45.68 7.80 7.67
N GLU A 87 -44.43 8.21 7.48
CA GLU A 87 -43.92 8.56 6.15
C GLU A 87 -43.85 7.36 5.20
N LEU A 88 -43.94 6.14 5.72
CA LEU A 88 -44.01 4.93 4.89
C LEU A 88 -45.34 4.83 4.12
N ASP A 89 -46.40 5.56 4.51
CA ASP A 89 -47.69 5.57 3.79
C ASP A 89 -47.56 6.14 2.37
N ALA A 90 -46.58 7.00 2.14
CA ALA A 90 -46.31 7.60 0.84
C ALA A 90 -45.73 6.59 -0.18
N TYR A 91 -45.41 5.37 0.24
CA TYR A 91 -44.80 4.34 -0.61
C TYR A 91 -45.82 3.28 -1.04
N PRO A 92 -45.77 2.83 -2.31
CA PRO A 92 -46.73 1.88 -2.84
C PRO A 92 -46.68 0.53 -2.11
N GLY A 93 -47.85 -0.07 -1.84
CA GLY A 93 -47.97 -1.35 -1.14
C GLY A 93 -48.00 -1.25 0.39
N ILE A 94 -47.75 -0.05 0.93
CA ILE A 94 -47.89 0.28 2.34
C ILE A 94 -49.17 1.10 2.51
N GLY A 95 -49.91 0.84 3.58
CA GLY A 95 -51.15 1.56 3.87
C GLY A 95 -51.36 1.65 5.38
N PRO A 96 -52.40 2.36 5.84
CA PRO A 96 -52.59 2.70 7.25
C PRO A 96 -52.68 1.48 8.17
N GLY A 97 -53.25 0.36 7.69
CA GLY A 97 -53.29 -0.90 8.45
C GLY A 97 -51.91 -1.56 8.64
N THR A 98 -50.97 -1.34 7.72
CA THR A 98 -49.57 -1.77 7.89
C THR A 98 -48.88 -0.93 8.95
N ILE A 99 -49.07 0.39 8.88
CA ILE A 99 -48.45 1.38 9.78
C ILE A 99 -48.97 1.19 11.20
N GLY A 100 -50.27 0.95 11.37
CA GLY A 100 -50.86 0.61 12.67
C GLY A 100 -50.23 -0.64 13.30
N LYS A 101 -49.91 -1.66 12.50
CA LYS A 101 -49.19 -2.86 12.99
C LYS A 101 -47.74 -2.58 13.36
N LEU A 102 -47.03 -1.75 12.57
CA LEU A 102 -45.66 -1.33 12.88
C LEU A 102 -45.62 -0.53 14.20
N ARG A 103 -46.57 0.39 14.39
CA ARG A 103 -46.69 1.18 15.63
C ARG A 103 -47.07 0.32 16.83
N ALA A 104 -48.01 -0.61 16.66
CA ALA A 104 -48.39 -1.56 17.72
C ALA A 104 -47.23 -2.48 18.13
N ALA A 105 -46.30 -2.74 17.21
CA ALA A 105 -45.06 -3.47 17.48
C ALA A 105 -43.95 -2.61 18.12
N GLY A 106 -44.21 -1.32 18.41
CA GLY A 106 -43.26 -0.41 19.06
C GLY A 106 -42.37 0.39 18.11
N PHE A 107 -42.56 0.28 16.80
CA PHE A 107 -41.80 1.06 15.83
C PHE A 107 -42.42 2.45 15.66
N ILE A 108 -41.76 3.47 16.23
CA ILE A 108 -42.24 4.86 16.23
C ILE A 108 -41.51 5.72 15.18
N ASN A 109 -40.25 5.42 14.90
CA ASN A 109 -39.43 6.15 13.94
C ASN A 109 -38.54 5.23 13.10
N LEU A 110 -37.89 5.82 12.09
CA LEU A 110 -36.99 5.11 11.19
C LEU A 110 -35.74 4.57 11.93
N ALA A 111 -35.29 5.24 12.99
CA ALA A 111 -34.16 4.77 13.81
C ALA A 111 -34.45 3.40 14.47
N ALA A 112 -35.65 3.20 15.01
CA ALA A 112 -36.09 1.94 15.58
C ALA A 112 -36.22 0.84 14.52
N LEU A 113 -36.80 1.19 13.35
CA LEU A 113 -36.96 0.27 12.22
C LEU A 113 -35.63 -0.17 11.58
N HIS A 114 -34.62 0.70 11.59
CA HIS A 114 -33.31 0.39 11.00
C HIS A 114 -32.47 -0.54 11.89
N ARG A 115 -32.61 -0.45 13.21
CA ARG A 115 -31.79 -1.22 14.16
C ARG A 115 -32.32 -2.63 14.41
N GLU A 116 -33.63 -2.84 14.27
CA GLU A 116 -34.26 -4.11 14.60
C GLU A 116 -34.66 -4.93 13.37
N ARG A 117 -34.68 -6.26 13.52
CA ARG A 117 -35.25 -7.15 12.52
C ARG A 117 -36.77 -7.10 12.63
N ILE A 118 -37.43 -6.59 11.60
CA ILE A 118 -38.89 -6.49 11.56
C ILE A 118 -39.48 -7.89 11.49
N HIS A 119 -40.04 -8.38 12.61
CA HIS A 119 -40.81 -9.62 12.67
C HIS A 119 -42.18 -9.33 13.28
N ILE A 120 -43.16 -9.10 12.42
CA ILE A 120 -44.53 -8.75 12.83
C ILE A 120 -45.48 -9.84 12.35
N HIS A 121 -46.16 -10.47 13.30
CA HIS A 121 -47.15 -11.51 13.00
C HIS A 121 -48.31 -10.93 12.15
N GLY A 122 -48.66 -11.63 11.07
CA GLY A 122 -49.76 -11.23 10.18
C GLY A 122 -49.40 -10.20 9.10
N LEU A 123 -48.11 -10.02 8.78
CA LEU A 123 -47.65 -9.46 7.51
C LEU A 123 -47.14 -10.59 6.60
N GLY A 124 -47.67 -10.67 5.38
CA GLY A 124 -47.16 -11.59 4.36
C GLY A 124 -45.81 -11.15 3.80
N GLU A 125 -45.08 -12.09 3.22
CA GLU A 125 -43.71 -11.90 2.70
C GLU A 125 -43.60 -10.74 1.69
N LYS A 126 -44.59 -10.61 0.80
CA LYS A 126 -44.66 -9.49 -0.17
C LYS A 126 -44.70 -8.12 0.52
N ARG A 127 -45.48 -8.00 1.60
CA ARG A 127 -45.65 -6.75 2.35
C ARG A 127 -44.40 -6.39 3.16
N LEU A 128 -43.69 -7.39 3.66
CA LEU A 128 -42.37 -7.20 4.30
C LEU A 128 -41.32 -6.72 3.28
N ALA A 129 -41.33 -7.27 2.07
CA ALA A 129 -40.44 -6.82 0.99
C ALA A 129 -40.73 -5.36 0.59
N ASP A 130 -42.00 -4.98 0.49
CA ASP A 130 -42.42 -3.59 0.20
C ASP A 130 -41.97 -2.63 1.32
N ILE A 131 -42.12 -3.02 2.59
CA ILE A 131 -41.65 -2.25 3.75
C ILE A 131 -40.12 -2.08 3.72
N HIS A 132 -39.37 -3.15 3.49
CA HIS A 132 -37.91 -3.05 3.38
C HIS A 132 -37.48 -2.12 2.26
N ARG A 133 -38.15 -2.18 1.10
CA ARG A 133 -37.85 -1.29 -0.03
C ARG A 133 -38.15 0.18 0.31
N ALA A 134 -39.27 0.45 0.97
CA ALA A 134 -39.62 1.80 1.43
C ALA A 134 -38.60 2.33 2.45
N ILE A 135 -38.22 1.51 3.44
CA ILE A 135 -37.19 1.86 4.43
C ILE A 135 -35.85 2.17 3.76
N CYS A 136 -35.39 1.34 2.82
CA CYS A 136 -34.15 1.60 2.07
C CYS A 136 -34.20 2.93 1.30
N ASN A 137 -35.33 3.24 0.66
CA ASN A 137 -35.50 4.51 -0.04
C ASN A 137 -35.48 5.71 0.93
N LEU A 138 -36.16 5.59 2.06
CA LEU A 138 -36.24 6.64 3.08
C LEU A 138 -34.88 6.86 3.75
N LEU A 139 -34.14 5.78 4.03
CA LEU A 139 -32.76 5.84 4.51
C LEU A 139 -31.82 6.51 3.52
N ASN A 140 -31.93 6.18 2.22
CA ASN A 140 -31.12 6.84 1.19
C ASN A 140 -31.42 8.33 1.09
N LYS A 141 -32.70 8.72 1.21
CA LYS A 141 -33.12 10.13 1.25
C LYS A 141 -32.61 10.83 2.52
N ALA A 142 -32.74 10.19 3.68
CA ALA A 142 -32.24 10.70 4.96
C ALA A 142 -30.72 10.87 4.94
N ARG A 143 -30.00 9.91 4.36
CA ARG A 143 -28.55 9.98 4.21
C ARG A 143 -28.10 11.04 3.23
N SER A 144 -28.77 11.15 2.09
CA SER A 144 -28.50 12.21 1.11
C SER A 144 -28.71 13.61 1.70
N THR A 145 -29.79 13.83 2.46
CA THR A 145 -30.07 15.11 3.12
C THR A 145 -29.08 15.43 4.25
N PHE A 146 -28.68 14.42 5.01
CA PHE A 146 -27.65 14.53 6.04
C PHE A 146 -26.27 14.85 5.47
N ASP A 147 -25.83 14.10 4.44
CA ASP A 147 -24.54 14.30 3.78
C ASP A 147 -24.49 15.64 3.01
N ALA A 148 -25.63 16.12 2.53
CA ALA A 148 -25.76 17.47 1.95
C ALA A 148 -25.76 18.60 2.98
N GLY A 149 -25.76 18.30 4.29
CA GLY A 149 -25.77 19.31 5.35
C GLY A 149 -27.08 20.10 5.47
N SER A 150 -28.17 19.59 4.89
CA SER A 150 -29.46 20.29 4.81
C SER A 150 -30.33 20.11 6.06
N CYS A 151 -29.90 19.31 7.04
CA CYS A 151 -30.58 19.13 8.32
C CYS A 151 -29.82 19.75 9.49
N ARG A 152 -30.55 20.05 10.59
CA ARG A 152 -30.00 20.65 11.80
C ARG A 152 -28.91 19.79 12.44
N GLN A 153 -29.11 18.47 12.47
CA GLN A 153 -28.17 17.50 13.04
C GLN A 153 -26.84 17.49 12.29
N ALA A 154 -26.87 17.61 10.96
CA ALA A 154 -25.65 17.71 10.16
C ALA A 154 -24.90 19.03 10.39
N GLN A 155 -25.62 20.14 10.61
CA GLN A 155 -25.02 21.44 10.94
C GLN A 155 -24.39 21.43 12.35
N GLU A 156 -25.07 20.80 13.32
CA GLU A 156 -24.54 20.62 14.67
C GLU A 156 -23.32 19.71 14.68
N LEU A 157 -23.35 18.60 13.92
CA LEU A 157 -22.19 17.74 13.71
C LEU A 157 -21.01 18.53 13.12
N ALA A 158 -21.24 19.40 12.12
CA ALA A 158 -20.17 20.21 11.54
C ALA A 158 -19.50 21.12 12.58
N ASN A 159 -20.27 21.71 13.50
CA ASN A 159 -19.75 22.51 14.61
C ASN A 159 -18.97 21.66 15.63
N GLN A 160 -19.48 20.47 15.96
CA GLN A 160 -18.79 19.54 16.86
C GLN A 160 -17.48 19.05 16.25
N LEU A 161 -17.47 18.68 14.97
CA LEU A 161 -16.27 18.26 14.24
C LEU A 161 -15.23 19.38 14.13
N LYS A 162 -15.67 20.64 14.00
CA LYS A 162 -14.78 21.81 14.01
C LYS A 162 -14.14 22.03 15.39
N THR A 163 -14.90 21.82 16.46
CA THR A 163 -14.35 21.89 17.83
C THR A 163 -13.38 20.75 18.08
N LEU A 164 -13.77 19.53 17.71
CA LEU A 164 -12.94 18.32 17.81
C LEU A 164 -11.61 18.50 17.04
N SER A 165 -11.66 18.99 15.81
CA SER A 165 -10.44 19.20 15.01
C SER A 165 -9.52 20.23 15.66
N ALA A 166 -10.06 21.34 16.17
CA ALA A 166 -9.29 22.34 16.88
C ALA A 166 -8.62 21.80 18.16
N ASP A 167 -9.30 20.92 18.91
CA ASP A 167 -8.75 20.31 20.10
C ASP A 167 -7.62 19.32 19.77
N TYR A 168 -7.80 18.48 18.74
CA TYR A 168 -6.73 17.58 18.29
C TYR A 168 -5.56 18.32 17.66
N ASP A 169 -5.80 19.40 16.92
CA ASP A 169 -4.72 20.24 16.38
C ASP A 169 -3.86 20.83 17.52
N ARG A 170 -4.49 21.27 18.61
CA ARG A 170 -3.78 21.76 19.82
C ARG A 170 -2.92 20.68 20.48
N LEU A 171 -3.34 19.41 20.42
CA LEU A 171 -2.60 18.27 20.95
C LEU A 171 -1.48 17.80 20.01
N GLU A 172 -1.72 17.80 18.70
CA GLU A 172 -0.75 17.33 17.69
C GLU A 172 0.43 18.28 17.51
N VAL A 173 0.21 19.61 17.59
CA VAL A 173 1.26 20.61 17.36
C VAL A 173 2.51 20.39 18.24
N PRO A 174 2.43 20.27 19.58
CA PRO A 174 3.63 20.07 20.40
C PRO A 174 4.34 18.74 20.09
N VAL A 175 3.60 17.65 19.88
CA VAL A 175 4.16 16.33 19.55
C VAL A 175 4.91 16.40 18.21
N ARG A 176 4.33 17.08 17.21
CA ARG A 176 4.96 17.27 15.89
C ARG A 176 6.22 18.13 15.96
N MET A 177 6.21 19.18 16.78
CA MET A 177 7.40 20.02 16.98
C MET A 177 8.53 19.24 17.65
N ARG A 178 8.23 18.40 18.64
CA ARG A 178 9.22 17.51 19.27
C ARG A 178 9.78 16.48 18.29
N ALA A 179 8.93 15.84 17.48
CA ALA A 179 9.37 14.89 16.47
C ALA A 179 10.35 15.54 15.48
N ARG A 180 9.98 16.72 14.96
CA ARG A 180 10.83 17.49 14.04
C ARG A 180 12.13 17.94 14.70
N ALA A 181 12.08 18.40 15.95
CA ALA A 181 13.28 18.81 16.69
C ALA A 181 14.25 17.64 16.91
N ALA A 182 13.73 16.44 17.18
CA ALA A 182 14.55 15.24 17.29
C ALA A 182 15.15 14.81 15.94
N GLU A 183 14.40 14.92 14.83
CA GLU A 183 14.93 14.68 13.48
C GLU A 183 16.03 15.68 13.09
N GLU A 184 15.82 16.98 13.35
CA GLU A 184 16.83 18.01 13.14
C GLU A 184 18.07 17.79 14.01
N PHE A 185 17.89 17.29 15.24
CA PHE A 185 18.98 16.92 16.13
C PHE A 185 19.81 15.75 15.57
N ILE A 186 19.16 14.71 15.03
CA ILE A 186 19.85 13.61 14.33
C ILE A 186 20.66 14.15 13.14
N GLY A 187 20.07 15.07 12.36
CA GLY A 187 20.76 15.72 11.25
C GLY A 187 22.03 16.47 11.69
N ARG A 188 21.98 17.20 12.81
CA ARG A 188 23.15 17.89 13.38
C ARG A 188 24.23 16.92 13.86
N LEU A 189 23.85 15.75 14.37
CA LEU A 189 24.79 14.71 14.80
C LEU A 189 25.47 13.97 13.65
N GLY A 190 24.99 14.08 12.41
CA GLY A 190 25.45 13.28 11.27
C GLY A 190 26.97 13.19 11.14
N LYS A 191 27.68 14.32 11.14
CA LYS A 191 29.15 14.35 11.06
C LYS A 191 29.81 13.63 12.24
N ALA A 192 29.36 13.89 13.47
CA ALA A 192 29.91 13.24 14.67
C ALA A 192 29.66 11.72 14.64
N VAL A 193 28.50 11.28 14.15
CA VAL A 193 28.15 9.87 14.00
C VAL A 193 29.04 9.17 12.99
N GLU A 194 29.37 9.81 11.87
CA GLU A 194 30.32 9.26 10.87
C GLU A 194 31.68 8.97 11.52
N TYR A 195 32.24 9.92 12.26
CA TYR A 195 33.50 9.71 13.00
C TYR A 195 33.35 8.65 14.10
N ALA A 196 32.24 8.64 14.84
CA ALA A 196 32.00 7.66 15.89
C ALA A 196 31.93 6.22 15.35
N ARG A 197 31.27 6.00 14.21
CA ARG A 197 31.20 4.69 13.52
C ARG A 197 32.55 4.23 12.99
N ALA A 198 33.41 5.19 12.64
CA ALA A 198 34.77 4.95 12.20
C ALA A 198 35.73 4.51 13.34
N VAL A 199 35.35 4.66 14.62
CA VAL A 199 36.15 4.22 15.77
C VAL A 199 36.00 2.71 15.97
N THR A 200 36.90 1.96 15.35
CA THR A 200 37.04 0.50 15.56
C THR A 200 38.40 0.16 16.16
N PHE A 201 38.49 -0.97 16.86
CA PHE A 201 39.73 -1.44 17.50
C PHE A 201 40.92 -1.46 16.52
N TRP A 202 40.71 -2.01 15.32
CA TRP A 202 41.76 -2.09 14.30
C TRP A 202 42.21 -0.72 13.78
N ARG A 203 41.27 0.22 13.63
CA ARG A 203 41.59 1.57 13.18
C ARG A 203 42.31 2.35 14.27
N TRP A 204 41.91 2.17 15.52
CA TRP A 204 42.59 2.72 16.68
C TRP A 204 44.03 2.19 16.81
N CYS A 205 44.23 0.87 16.76
CA CYS A 205 45.57 0.26 16.76
C CYS A 205 46.46 0.78 15.63
N ARG A 206 45.89 1.00 14.43
CA ARG A 206 46.62 1.58 13.29
C ARG A 206 46.91 3.08 13.47
N SER A 207 46.08 3.80 14.22
CA SER A 207 46.23 5.24 14.47
C SER A 207 47.31 5.56 15.49
N ILE A 208 47.60 4.64 16.43
CA ILE A 208 48.73 4.74 17.36
C ILE A 208 50.06 4.98 16.61
N SER A 209 50.15 4.56 15.34
CA SER A 209 51.34 4.76 14.48
C SER A 209 51.19 5.82 13.39
N LYS A 210 50.00 6.40 13.15
CA LYS A 210 49.71 7.28 11.99
C LYS A 210 48.96 8.58 12.27
N GLY A 211 48.67 8.91 13.54
CA GLY A 211 48.01 10.16 13.95
C GLY A 211 46.59 9.96 14.50
N ALA A 212 45.98 11.03 15.02
CA ALA A 212 44.70 10.98 15.72
C ALA A 212 43.53 10.46 14.85
N LEU A 213 42.73 9.54 15.40
CA LEU A 213 41.63 8.88 14.68
C LEU A 213 40.43 9.80 14.44
N ILE A 214 40.25 10.79 15.33
CA ILE A 214 39.23 11.82 15.30
C ILE A 214 39.96 13.18 15.40
N PRO A 215 39.63 14.17 14.55
CA PRO A 215 40.15 15.53 14.70
C PRO A 215 39.83 16.10 16.09
N ALA A 216 40.82 16.73 16.74
CA ALA A 216 40.64 17.34 18.07
C ALA A 216 39.48 18.34 18.10
N GLU A 217 39.31 19.10 17.02
CA GLU A 217 38.19 20.06 16.83
C GLU A 217 36.80 19.44 17.10
N ILE A 218 36.61 18.18 16.72
CA ILE A 218 35.33 17.48 16.84
C ILE A 218 35.15 16.92 18.26
N MET A 219 36.24 16.53 18.91
CA MET A 219 36.22 16.04 20.28
C MET A 219 36.06 17.18 21.30
N ASP A 220 36.63 18.35 21.01
CA ASP A 220 36.56 19.54 21.87
C ASP A 220 35.20 20.26 21.75
N THR A 221 34.43 19.95 20.70
CA THR A 221 33.07 20.47 20.54
C THR A 221 32.12 19.77 21.54
N PRO A 222 31.46 20.51 22.45
CA PRO A 222 30.54 19.90 23.41
C PRO A 222 29.37 19.24 22.68
N LEU A 223 29.06 17.99 23.08
CA LEU A 223 27.95 17.25 22.51
C LEU A 223 26.61 17.96 22.77
N PRO A 224 25.74 18.10 21.78
CA PRO A 224 24.48 18.81 21.94
C PRO A 224 23.52 18.02 22.85
N ASP A 225 22.78 18.73 23.70
CA ASP A 225 21.78 18.13 24.61
C ASP A 225 20.42 17.97 23.90
N LEU A 226 20.01 16.71 23.71
CA LEU A 226 18.71 16.35 23.14
C LEU A 226 17.54 16.94 23.96
N LYS A 227 17.61 16.92 25.29
CA LYS A 227 16.52 17.41 26.15
C LYS A 227 16.39 18.93 26.04
N ALA A 228 17.49 19.66 25.97
CA ALA A 228 17.48 21.09 25.72
C ALA A 228 16.89 21.42 24.33
N ALA A 229 17.27 20.67 23.29
CA ALA A 229 16.74 20.85 21.95
C ALA A 229 15.22 20.65 21.88
N LEU A 230 14.70 19.61 22.54
CA LEU A 230 13.26 19.34 22.62
C LEU A 230 12.52 20.45 23.39
N ARG A 231 13.06 20.91 24.53
CA ARG A 231 12.46 22.01 25.30
C ARG A 231 12.42 23.31 24.51
N ALA A 232 13.51 23.64 23.80
CA ALA A 232 13.58 24.83 22.97
C ALA A 232 12.50 24.83 21.87
N ALA A 233 12.18 23.67 21.30
CA ALA A 233 11.13 23.52 20.30
C ALA A 233 9.71 23.72 20.85
N GLU A 234 9.47 23.49 22.15
CA GLU A 234 8.16 23.67 22.80
C GLU A 234 7.92 25.11 23.31
N GLN A 235 8.98 25.89 23.56
CA GLN A 235 8.88 27.28 24.07
C GLN A 235 7.99 28.22 23.24
N PRO A 236 7.99 28.20 21.89
CA PRO A 236 7.12 29.06 21.09
C PRO A 236 5.63 28.79 21.34
N ILE A 237 5.28 27.53 21.62
CA ILE A 237 3.90 27.11 21.92
C ILE A 237 3.51 27.52 23.34
N ALA A 238 4.43 27.39 24.29
CA ALA A 238 4.18 27.81 25.67
C ALA A 238 3.92 29.32 25.74
N ARG A 239 4.73 30.13 25.04
CA ARG A 239 4.59 31.60 24.99
C ARG A 239 3.27 32.05 24.34
N SER A 240 2.82 31.35 23.29
CA SER A 240 1.53 31.65 22.66
C SER A 240 0.33 31.23 23.50
N LYS A 241 0.48 30.24 24.40
CA LYS A 241 -0.56 29.84 25.37
C LYS A 241 -0.68 30.78 26.57
N THR A 242 0.44 31.35 27.06
CA THR A 242 0.45 32.24 28.24
C THR A 242 0.16 33.70 27.93
N ALA A 243 0.28 34.13 26.67
CA ALA A 243 -0.18 35.45 26.27
C ALA A 243 -1.72 35.48 26.30
N LYS A 244 -2.29 35.99 27.41
CA LYS A 244 -3.71 36.33 27.51
C LYS A 244 -4.04 37.27 26.36
N ARG A 245 -4.70 36.71 25.35
CA ARG A 245 -5.09 37.30 24.07
C ARG A 245 -5.58 38.75 24.26
N PRO A 246 -4.81 39.79 23.87
CA PRO A 246 -5.46 40.95 23.29
C PRO A 246 -6.20 40.43 22.07
N GLN A 247 -7.39 40.93 21.79
CA GLN A 247 -8.02 40.79 20.47
C GLN A 247 -7.08 41.39 19.43
N MET A 248 -6.08 40.62 19.04
CA MET A 248 -5.17 40.91 17.95
C MET A 248 -5.70 40.08 16.80
N GLN A 249 -6.18 40.82 15.81
CA GLN A 249 -6.66 40.37 14.53
C GLN A 249 -5.91 39.12 14.08
N ALA A 250 -6.67 38.13 13.62
CA ALA A 250 -6.14 36.94 13.00
C ALA A 250 -5.09 37.36 11.96
N ALA A 251 -3.81 37.24 12.33
CA ALA A 251 -2.76 37.08 11.34
C ALA A 251 -3.07 35.73 10.71
N GLU A 252 -3.79 35.79 9.58
CA GLU A 252 -3.86 34.70 8.64
C GLU A 252 -2.45 34.13 8.47
N PRO A 253 -2.27 32.80 8.41
CA PRO A 253 -1.02 32.26 7.91
C PRO A 253 -0.80 32.95 6.57
N GLU A 254 0.33 33.67 6.39
CA GLU A 254 0.60 34.42 5.16
C GLU A 254 0.33 33.48 3.99
N MET A 255 -0.85 33.68 3.40
CA MET A 255 -1.24 33.00 2.19
C MET A 255 -0.22 33.51 1.18
N PRO A 256 0.52 32.62 0.51
CA PRO A 256 1.42 33.06 -0.55
C PRO A 256 0.56 33.92 -1.48
N GLY A 257 0.98 35.18 -1.67
CA GLY A 257 0.10 36.27 -2.10
C GLY A 257 -0.76 35.83 -3.28
N LYS A 258 -2.01 36.34 -3.37
CA LYS A 258 -3.07 35.92 -4.33
C LYS A 258 -2.55 35.47 -5.71
N THR A 259 -1.51 36.12 -6.22
CA THR A 259 -0.72 35.72 -7.39
C THR A 259 -0.27 34.24 -7.41
N HIS A 260 0.37 33.71 -6.36
CA HIS A 260 0.89 32.33 -6.32
C HIS A 260 -0.22 31.27 -6.36
N LEU A 261 -1.37 31.56 -5.73
CA LEU A 261 -2.54 30.69 -5.79
C LEU A 261 -3.14 30.64 -7.19
N VAL A 262 -3.19 31.79 -7.87
CA VAL A 262 -3.68 31.85 -9.26
C VAL A 262 -2.72 31.12 -10.21
N LEU A 263 -1.40 31.25 -10.04
CA LEU A 263 -0.43 30.50 -10.85
C LEU A 263 -0.58 28.99 -10.66
N MET A 264 -0.80 28.54 -9.42
CA MET A 264 -1.05 27.14 -9.11
C MET A 264 -2.35 26.63 -9.76
N GLU A 265 -3.44 27.39 -9.62
CA GLU A 265 -4.74 27.07 -10.22
C GLU A 265 -4.64 26.96 -11.76
N LEU A 266 -4.01 27.92 -12.42
CA LEU A 266 -3.80 27.92 -13.88
C LEU A 266 -2.94 26.74 -14.33
N THR A 267 -1.91 26.36 -13.56
CA THR A 267 -1.07 25.19 -13.87
C THR A 267 -1.89 23.90 -13.83
N ILE A 268 -2.79 23.77 -12.87
CA ILE A 268 -3.64 22.58 -12.69
C ILE A 268 -4.73 22.53 -13.77
N GLN A 269 -5.39 23.65 -14.05
CA GLN A 269 -6.36 23.76 -15.16
C GLN A 269 -5.71 23.41 -16.50
N PHE A 270 -4.49 23.91 -16.74
CA PHE A 270 -3.72 23.60 -17.92
C PHE A 270 -3.44 22.10 -18.06
N ALA A 271 -2.89 21.48 -17.00
CA ALA A 271 -2.53 20.07 -17.01
C ALA A 271 -3.73 19.14 -17.23
N LEU A 272 -4.85 19.42 -16.55
CA LEU A 272 -6.08 18.66 -16.73
C LEU A 272 -6.76 18.92 -18.08
N GLY A 273 -6.65 20.13 -18.63
CA GLY A 273 -7.11 20.42 -19.99
C GLY A 273 -6.31 19.67 -21.06
N VAL A 274 -4.98 19.59 -20.92
CA VAL A 274 -4.12 18.74 -21.78
C VAL A 274 -4.51 17.27 -21.67
N ALA A 275 -4.70 16.76 -20.45
CA ALA A 275 -5.11 15.37 -20.24
C ALA A 275 -6.50 15.05 -20.83
N ARG A 276 -7.36 16.06 -21.02
CA ARG A 276 -8.71 15.93 -21.59
C ARG A 276 -8.78 16.11 -23.10
N ALA A 277 -7.69 16.49 -23.77
CA ALA A 277 -7.74 16.84 -25.19
C ALA A 277 -8.29 15.72 -26.10
N ASP A 278 -8.08 14.46 -25.73
CA ASP A 278 -8.54 13.28 -26.48
C ASP A 278 -9.67 12.51 -25.78
N GLY A 279 -10.22 13.00 -24.66
CA GLY A 279 -11.31 12.34 -23.94
C GLY A 279 -11.24 12.46 -22.42
N ALA A 280 -11.73 11.44 -21.70
CA ALA A 280 -11.69 11.44 -20.25
C ALA A 280 -10.25 11.32 -19.73
N VAL A 281 -9.96 11.97 -18.60
CA VAL A 281 -8.64 11.91 -17.96
C VAL A 281 -8.33 10.47 -17.55
N THR A 282 -7.26 9.90 -18.09
CA THR A 282 -6.81 8.55 -17.72
C THR A 282 -6.26 8.54 -16.29
N TRP A 283 -6.38 7.40 -15.60
CA TRP A 283 -5.86 7.27 -14.24
C TRP A 283 -4.35 7.53 -14.16
N THR A 284 -3.58 7.10 -15.18
CA THR A 284 -2.13 7.32 -15.26
C THR A 284 -1.77 8.80 -15.42
N ALA A 285 -2.51 9.54 -16.24
CA ALA A 285 -2.33 10.99 -16.39
C ALA A 285 -2.70 11.73 -15.10
N ARG A 286 -3.79 11.31 -14.43
CA ARG A 286 -4.20 11.87 -13.13
C ARG A 286 -3.14 11.70 -12.06
N GLU A 287 -2.57 10.50 -11.94
CA GLU A 287 -1.51 10.23 -10.96
C GLU A 287 -0.25 11.04 -11.27
N LEU A 288 0.12 11.17 -12.56
CA LEU A 288 1.26 12.01 -12.97
C LEU A 288 1.04 13.49 -12.60
N ILE A 289 -0.18 14.01 -12.78
CA ILE A 289 -0.54 15.39 -12.40
C ILE A 289 -0.45 15.57 -10.88
N LEU A 290 -1.00 14.63 -10.10
CA LEU A 290 -0.92 14.66 -8.64
C LEU A 290 0.52 14.57 -8.14
N GLN A 291 1.37 13.73 -8.75
CA GLN A 291 2.79 13.64 -8.41
C GLN A 291 3.54 14.94 -8.69
N HIS A 292 3.26 15.59 -9.84
CA HIS A 292 3.84 16.89 -10.16
C HIS A 292 3.45 17.95 -9.11
N VAL A 293 2.17 18.00 -8.74
CA VAL A 293 1.63 18.90 -7.72
C VAL A 293 2.27 18.65 -6.35
N ARG A 294 2.35 17.38 -5.93
CA ARG A 294 2.99 16.98 -4.68
C ARG A 294 4.46 17.37 -4.64
N LYS A 295 5.21 17.11 -5.71
CA LYS A 295 6.62 17.48 -5.81
C LYS A 295 6.79 18.99 -5.72
N ARG A 296 5.96 19.77 -6.43
CA ARG A 296 6.09 21.22 -6.54
C ARG A 296 5.64 21.98 -5.28
N PHE A 297 4.62 21.49 -4.56
CA PHE A 297 4.01 22.21 -3.43
C PHE A 297 4.19 21.53 -2.07
N SER A 298 4.96 20.44 -1.98
CA SER A 298 5.25 19.72 -0.73
C SER A 298 5.88 20.58 0.38
N TYR A 299 6.55 21.67 0.01
CA TYR A 299 7.19 22.57 0.97
C TYR A 299 6.18 23.30 1.88
N ASN A 300 4.90 23.40 1.50
CA ASN A 300 3.85 24.02 2.30
C ASN A 300 2.56 23.19 2.26
N ARG A 301 2.16 22.66 3.42
CA ARG A 301 0.99 21.79 3.55
C ARG A 301 -0.33 22.49 3.20
N ALA A 302 -0.48 23.78 3.48
CA ALA A 302 -1.70 24.52 3.13
C ALA A 302 -1.83 24.69 1.62
N LEU A 303 -0.72 24.99 0.94
CA LEU A 303 -0.66 25.03 -0.52
C LEU A 303 -0.92 23.66 -1.14
N LEU A 304 -0.31 22.60 -0.61
CA LEU A 304 -0.51 21.25 -1.10
C LEU A 304 -1.98 20.82 -0.98
N ASN A 305 -2.59 21.01 0.19
CA ASN A 305 -4.01 20.71 0.40
C ASN A 305 -4.90 21.50 -0.58
N ARG A 306 -4.56 22.77 -0.84
CA ARG A 306 -5.30 23.62 -1.78
C ARG A 306 -5.11 23.15 -3.23
N ALA A 307 -3.91 22.74 -3.60
CA ALA A 307 -3.60 22.20 -4.92
C ALA A 307 -4.34 20.87 -5.17
N GLU A 308 -4.33 19.95 -4.20
CA GLU A 308 -5.08 18.70 -4.28
C GLU A 308 -6.59 18.95 -4.36
N ALA A 309 -7.10 19.97 -3.66
CA ALA A 309 -8.50 20.40 -3.79
C ALA A 309 -8.82 20.95 -5.20
N PHE A 310 -7.91 21.72 -5.81
CA PHE A 310 -8.08 22.16 -7.20
C PHE A 310 -8.02 21.00 -8.19
N CYS A 311 -7.11 20.03 -8.00
CA CYS A 311 -7.08 18.82 -8.80
C CYS A 311 -8.41 18.07 -8.72
N ALA A 312 -8.96 17.89 -7.51
CA ALA A 312 -10.25 17.22 -7.32
C ALA A 312 -11.42 18.00 -7.95
N HIS A 313 -11.41 19.33 -7.88
CA HIS A 313 -12.46 20.17 -8.47
C HIS A 313 -12.42 20.13 -10.00
N TYR A 314 -11.26 20.40 -10.59
CA TYR A 314 -11.11 20.46 -12.05
C TYR A 314 -11.08 19.08 -12.71
N ASP A 315 -10.99 17.99 -11.94
CA ASP A 315 -11.19 16.62 -12.44
C ASP A 315 -12.60 16.39 -12.99
N THR A 316 -13.60 17.15 -12.52
CA THR A 316 -14.98 17.08 -13.02
C THR A 316 -15.52 18.41 -13.55
N ALA A 317 -15.02 19.55 -13.07
CA ALA A 317 -15.51 20.85 -13.51
C ALA A 317 -15.11 21.16 -14.96
N PRO A 318 -15.95 21.91 -15.72
CA PRO A 318 -15.58 22.41 -17.03
C PRO A 318 -14.40 23.39 -16.90
N ILE A 319 -13.43 23.27 -17.81
CA ILE A 319 -12.26 24.15 -17.89
C ILE A 319 -12.46 25.07 -19.08
N ASP A 320 -12.52 26.38 -18.83
CA ASP A 320 -12.50 27.39 -19.88
C ASP A 320 -11.09 27.50 -20.46
N TRP A 321 -10.85 26.73 -21.52
CA TRP A 321 -9.53 26.52 -22.09
C TRP A 321 -8.91 27.80 -22.66
N GLU A 322 -9.71 28.61 -23.35
CA GLU A 322 -9.24 29.86 -23.96
C GLU A 322 -8.88 30.89 -22.89
N ARG A 323 -9.71 31.02 -21.86
CA ARG A 323 -9.41 31.89 -20.71
C ARG A 323 -8.15 31.44 -19.97
N CYS A 324 -7.98 30.13 -19.76
CA CYS A 324 -6.81 29.57 -19.09
C CYS A 324 -5.52 29.90 -19.86
N LEU A 325 -5.48 29.66 -21.18
CA LEU A 325 -4.31 29.95 -22.01
C LEU A 325 -3.99 31.46 -22.05
N ASN A 326 -5.01 32.32 -22.14
CA ASN A 326 -4.82 33.77 -22.12
C ASN A 326 -4.23 34.26 -20.79
N GLU A 327 -4.72 33.75 -19.66
CA GLU A 327 -4.18 34.11 -18.35
C GLU A 327 -2.76 33.55 -18.13
N ILE A 328 -2.44 32.38 -18.68
CA ILE A 328 -1.07 31.84 -18.67
C ILE A 328 -0.13 32.76 -19.46
N ASN A 329 -0.51 33.16 -20.68
CA ASN A 329 0.30 34.07 -21.49
C ASN A 329 0.53 35.44 -20.84
N ARG A 330 -0.43 35.92 -20.03
CA ARG A 330 -0.30 37.19 -19.30
C ARG A 330 0.58 37.09 -18.05
N ARG A 331 0.50 35.98 -17.31
CA ARG A 331 1.08 35.87 -15.96
C ARG A 331 2.35 35.02 -15.87
N PHE A 332 2.59 34.14 -16.84
CA PHE A 332 3.74 33.22 -16.83
C PHE A 332 4.88 33.78 -17.68
N THR A 333 6.11 33.63 -17.18
CA THR A 333 7.32 33.95 -17.95
C THR A 333 7.52 32.93 -19.08
N VAL A 334 8.36 33.25 -20.06
CA VAL A 334 8.73 32.31 -21.14
C VAL A 334 9.25 30.99 -20.55
N ALA A 335 10.14 31.05 -19.54
CA ALA A 335 10.67 29.86 -18.88
C ALA A 335 9.58 29.00 -18.21
N HIS A 336 8.59 29.63 -17.56
CA HIS A 336 7.48 28.90 -16.98
C HIS A 336 6.59 28.24 -18.04
N ARG A 337 6.35 28.91 -19.18
CA ARG A 337 5.58 28.35 -20.30
C ARG A 337 6.31 27.19 -20.97
N THR A 338 7.64 27.25 -21.11
CA THR A 338 8.45 26.13 -21.61
C THR A 338 8.35 24.92 -20.68
N ALA A 339 8.45 25.12 -19.36
CA ALA A 339 8.30 24.03 -18.39
C ALA A 339 6.88 23.43 -18.39
N LEU A 340 5.84 24.25 -18.62
CA LEU A 340 4.47 23.74 -18.83
C LEU A 340 4.36 22.90 -20.09
N MET A 341 5.07 23.27 -21.16
CA MET A 341 5.08 22.52 -22.42
C MET A 341 5.78 21.16 -22.27
N GLU A 342 6.89 21.09 -21.54
CA GLU A 342 7.53 19.82 -21.18
C GLU A 342 6.62 18.94 -20.32
N PHE A 343 5.87 19.55 -19.40
CA PHE A 343 4.92 18.81 -18.58
C PHE A 343 3.73 18.29 -19.40
N ALA A 344 3.22 19.09 -20.34
CA ALA A 344 2.18 18.67 -21.28
C ALA A 344 2.63 17.52 -22.19
N SER A 345 3.89 17.48 -22.62
CA SER A 345 4.41 16.36 -23.41
C SER A 345 4.46 15.06 -22.59
N GLN A 346 4.83 15.14 -21.30
CA GLN A 346 4.80 13.99 -20.39
C GLN A 346 3.37 13.46 -20.19
N ILE A 347 2.41 14.37 -20.02
CA ILE A 347 0.99 14.01 -19.90
C ILE A 347 0.50 13.32 -21.19
N ALA A 348 0.81 13.88 -22.37
CA ALA A 348 0.39 13.31 -23.65
C ALA A 348 0.93 11.88 -23.87
N VAL A 349 2.20 11.64 -23.51
CA VAL A 349 2.83 10.31 -23.58
C VAL A 349 2.11 9.29 -22.68
N VAL A 350 1.80 9.69 -21.44
CA VAL A 350 1.21 8.79 -20.43
C VAL A 350 -0.30 8.58 -20.63
N SER A 351 -0.98 9.55 -21.22
CA SER A 351 -2.40 9.45 -21.62
C SER A 351 -2.63 8.48 -22.78
N GLY A 352 -1.58 8.03 -23.46
CA GLY A 352 -1.70 7.10 -24.59
C GLY A 352 -2.30 7.73 -25.84
N GLN A 353 -2.19 9.05 -25.98
CA GLN A 353 -2.65 9.78 -27.16
C GLN A 353 -1.94 9.26 -28.42
N GLU A 354 -2.66 9.16 -29.54
CA GLU A 354 -2.03 8.79 -30.82
C GLU A 354 -0.90 9.77 -31.13
N ALA A 355 0.31 9.26 -31.36
CA ALA A 355 1.52 10.08 -31.45
C ALA A 355 1.41 11.22 -32.49
N SER A 356 0.65 11.02 -33.58
CA SER A 356 0.38 12.03 -34.60
C SER A 356 -0.61 13.12 -34.12
N ARG A 357 -1.69 12.75 -33.43
CA ARG A 357 -2.65 13.71 -32.85
C ARG A 357 -2.03 14.49 -31.70
N ALA A 358 -1.32 13.82 -30.82
CA ALA A 358 -0.57 14.43 -29.72
C ALA A 358 0.47 15.43 -30.25
N ALA A 359 1.22 15.08 -31.30
CA ALA A 359 2.19 15.98 -31.91
C ALA A 359 1.53 17.25 -32.48
N SER A 360 0.43 17.10 -33.23
CA SER A 360 -0.31 18.25 -33.78
C SER A 360 -0.91 19.14 -32.69
N PHE A 361 -1.48 18.54 -31.64
CA PHE A 361 -2.04 19.26 -30.50
C PHE A 361 -0.96 20.03 -29.71
N LEU A 362 0.18 19.39 -29.41
CA LEU A 362 1.29 20.04 -28.71
C LEU A 362 1.95 21.13 -29.56
N LEU A 363 1.94 20.99 -30.90
CA LEU A 363 2.42 22.03 -31.82
C LEU A 363 1.52 23.27 -31.79
N ASP A 364 0.20 23.10 -31.90
CA ASP A 364 -0.77 24.20 -31.77
C ASP A 364 -0.65 24.87 -30.39
N LEU A 365 -0.50 24.07 -29.34
CA LEU A 365 -0.34 24.57 -27.98
C LEU A 365 0.96 25.38 -27.79
N ALA A 366 2.08 24.90 -28.33
CA ALA A 366 3.36 25.61 -28.29
C ALA A 366 3.30 26.95 -29.04
N GLN A 367 2.61 26.97 -30.19
CA GLN A 367 2.36 28.21 -30.96
C GLN A 367 1.52 29.20 -30.16
N ARG A 368 0.44 28.74 -29.51
CA ARG A 368 -0.42 29.58 -28.66
C ARG A 368 0.27 30.10 -27.40
N LEU A 369 1.21 29.33 -26.84
CA LEU A 369 2.00 29.75 -25.69
C LEU A 369 3.27 30.56 -26.07
N GLY A 370 3.59 30.68 -27.36
CA GLY A 370 4.75 31.42 -27.84
C GLY A 370 6.09 30.82 -27.37
N VAL A 371 6.17 29.48 -27.32
CA VAL A 371 7.37 28.73 -26.88
C VAL A 371 7.85 27.78 -27.97
N PRO A 372 9.16 27.43 -28.02
CA PRO A 372 9.67 26.45 -28.97
C PRO A 372 8.97 25.09 -28.78
N SER A 373 8.67 24.41 -29.89
CA SER A 373 7.99 23.13 -29.88
C SER A 373 8.83 22.04 -29.21
N VAL A 374 8.21 21.28 -28.31
CA VAL A 374 8.84 20.14 -27.63
C VAL A 374 8.63 18.89 -28.48
N THR A 375 9.71 18.28 -28.96
CA THR A 375 9.66 17.01 -29.70
C THR A 375 9.27 15.87 -28.75
N LEU A 376 8.17 15.16 -29.06
CA LEU A 376 7.80 13.95 -28.33
C LEU A 376 8.91 12.90 -28.46
N PRO A 377 9.37 12.25 -27.37
CA PRO A 377 10.27 11.12 -27.48
C PRO A 377 9.58 10.02 -28.27
N GLN A 378 10.10 9.69 -29.45
CA GLN A 378 9.58 8.59 -30.25
C GLN A 378 9.75 7.31 -29.44
N ARG A 379 8.64 6.61 -29.18
CA ARG A 379 8.68 5.22 -28.72
C ARG A 379 9.42 4.44 -29.80
N GLU A 380 10.63 3.97 -29.51
CA GLU A 380 11.43 3.15 -30.42
C GLU A 380 10.53 2.03 -30.97
N ARG A 381 10.23 2.11 -32.28
CA ARG A 381 9.69 0.97 -33.00
C ARG A 381 10.79 -0.09 -33.04
N PRO A 382 10.47 -1.38 -32.86
CA PRO A 382 11.42 -2.43 -33.20
C PRO A 382 11.83 -2.22 -34.67
N ILE A 383 13.13 -2.03 -34.89
CA ILE A 383 13.71 -1.89 -36.22
C ILE A 383 13.35 -3.16 -37.01
N PRO A 384 12.69 -3.07 -38.18
CA PRO A 384 12.64 -4.19 -39.10
C PRO A 384 14.06 -4.44 -39.59
N SER A 385 14.59 -5.65 -39.38
CA SER A 385 15.90 -6.07 -39.87
C SER A 385 16.05 -5.74 -41.36
N LEU A 386 16.83 -4.70 -41.66
CA LEU A 386 17.35 -4.41 -42.97
C LEU A 386 18.45 -5.43 -43.27
N VAL A 387 18.14 -6.37 -44.14
CA VAL A 387 19.10 -7.19 -44.87
C VAL A 387 19.90 -6.26 -45.79
N PRO A 388 21.24 -6.20 -45.72
CA PRO A 388 22.03 -5.61 -46.79
C PRO A 388 22.29 -6.65 -47.90
N PRO A 389 22.16 -6.29 -49.19
CA PRO A 389 22.52 -7.16 -50.29
C PRO A 389 24.02 -7.05 -50.65
N ASN A 390 24.54 -8.15 -51.20
CA ASN A 390 25.78 -8.28 -52.01
C ASN A 390 27.14 -8.25 -51.30
N SER A 391 27.79 -9.42 -51.18
CA SER A 391 28.97 -9.81 -51.99
C SER A 391 29.58 -11.16 -51.54
N PRO A 392 30.38 -11.88 -52.38
CA PRO A 392 30.21 -13.33 -52.65
C PRO A 392 31.39 -14.22 -52.13
N PRO A 393 31.72 -15.42 -52.69
CA PRO A 393 31.47 -16.71 -52.02
C PRO A 393 32.72 -17.57 -51.69
N GLY A 394 32.54 -18.48 -50.72
CA GLY A 394 33.24 -19.77 -50.60
C GLY A 394 34.39 -19.87 -49.57
N PRO A 395 34.85 -21.08 -49.18
CA PRO A 395 34.25 -22.41 -49.31
C PRO A 395 34.04 -23.14 -47.96
N ALA A 396 33.27 -24.24 -48.00
CA ALA A 396 33.04 -25.20 -46.92
C ALA A 396 34.34 -25.89 -46.44
N PRO A 397 34.37 -26.42 -45.20
CA PRO A 397 33.97 -27.81 -44.92
C PRO A 397 33.28 -27.92 -43.54
N ALA A 398 32.74 -29.00 -42.99
CA ALA A 398 32.39 -30.36 -43.38
C ALA A 398 31.67 -30.96 -42.16
N VAL A 399 30.64 -31.76 -42.44
CA VAL A 399 29.88 -32.59 -41.50
C VAL A 399 30.78 -33.60 -40.77
N LYS A 400 30.56 -33.81 -39.47
CA LYS A 400 30.74 -35.15 -38.85
C LYS A 400 29.60 -35.50 -37.90
N SER A 401 28.95 -36.58 -38.28
CA SER A 401 27.95 -37.36 -37.57
C SER A 401 28.64 -38.40 -36.66
N SER A 402 28.05 -38.71 -35.50
CA SER A 402 28.33 -39.91 -34.67
C SER A 402 27.23 -39.96 -33.59
N VAL A 403 26.15 -40.76 -33.68
CA VAL A 403 25.98 -42.23 -33.60
C VAL A 403 26.41 -42.85 -32.26
N ALA A 404 25.41 -42.97 -31.36
CA ALA A 404 25.08 -44.09 -30.43
C ALA A 404 26.11 -44.53 -29.34
N PRO A 405 25.78 -45.38 -28.33
CA PRO A 405 24.52 -46.10 -28.08
C PRO A 405 24.00 -46.14 -26.61
N ARG A 406 22.78 -46.70 -26.49
CA ARG A 406 22.15 -47.29 -25.28
C ARG A 406 23.02 -48.37 -24.61
N PRO A 407 22.74 -48.67 -23.33
CA PRO A 407 22.47 -50.07 -22.97
C PRO A 407 21.21 -50.27 -22.12
N ALA A 408 20.84 -51.55 -22.00
CA ALA A 408 19.57 -52.09 -21.58
C ALA A 408 19.53 -52.59 -20.12
N ALA A 409 18.30 -52.70 -19.62
CA ALA A 409 17.72 -53.70 -18.71
C ALA A 409 18.58 -54.33 -17.59
N VAL A 410 18.10 -54.18 -16.34
CA VAL A 410 18.20 -55.22 -15.30
C VAL A 410 16.83 -55.41 -14.64
N ARG A 411 16.45 -56.68 -14.56
CA ARG A 411 15.22 -57.28 -14.05
C ARG A 411 15.55 -57.87 -12.67
N VAL A 412 14.76 -57.60 -11.64
CA VAL A 412 14.75 -58.40 -10.41
C VAL A 412 13.31 -58.71 -10.03
N VAL A 413 13.11 -59.96 -9.64
CA VAL A 413 11.86 -60.69 -9.46
C VAL A 413 11.70 -61.06 -7.98
N ALA A 414 10.43 -61.14 -7.56
CA ALA A 414 9.84 -61.98 -6.50
C ALA A 414 9.82 -61.55 -5.02
N ALA A 415 8.59 -61.75 -4.49
CA ALA A 415 8.18 -62.40 -3.23
C ALA A 415 7.41 -61.46 -2.29
N ALA A 416 6.31 -61.83 -1.62
CA ALA A 416 5.37 -62.94 -1.64
C ALA A 416 4.17 -62.51 -0.74
N SER A 417 2.98 -63.09 -0.95
CA SER A 417 1.74 -62.95 -0.15
C SER A 417 1.88 -63.56 1.28
N PRO A 418 0.86 -63.58 2.20
CA PRO A 418 -0.54 -64.07 2.05
C PRO A 418 -1.64 -63.17 2.68
N VAL A 419 -2.89 -63.12 2.21
CA VAL A 419 -4.07 -64.02 2.41
C VAL A 419 -4.53 -64.19 3.88
N ALA A 420 -5.72 -63.67 4.21
CA ALA A 420 -6.73 -64.32 5.06
C ALA A 420 -8.11 -63.64 4.91
N VAL A 421 -9.10 -64.30 4.27
CA VAL A 421 -10.28 -64.99 4.86
C VAL A 421 -11.53 -64.09 5.02
N GLN A 422 -12.57 -64.40 4.21
CA GLN A 422 -13.97 -63.96 4.36
C GLN A 422 -14.67 -64.73 5.52
N PRO A 423 -15.90 -64.37 5.95
CA PRO A 423 -17.08 -64.93 5.27
C PRO A 423 -18.31 -64.01 5.18
N SER A 424 -19.13 -64.33 4.17
CA SER A 424 -20.47 -63.86 3.85
C SER A 424 -21.52 -64.11 4.92
N SER A 425 -22.56 -63.27 4.93
CA SER A 425 -23.96 -63.57 5.32
C SER A 425 -24.79 -62.30 5.08
N ILE A 426 -26.05 -62.24 4.63
CA ILE A 426 -27.13 -63.12 4.19
C ILE A 426 -28.11 -62.16 3.44
N VAL A 427 -28.75 -62.63 2.37
CA VAL A 427 -29.90 -61.96 1.70
C VAL A 427 -31.18 -62.70 2.10
N PRO A 428 -32.33 -62.01 2.27
CA PRO A 428 -33.53 -62.39 1.51
C PRO A 428 -34.28 -61.14 0.98
N ALA A 429 -34.50 -61.03 -0.33
CA ALA A 429 -35.68 -61.48 -1.09
C ALA A 429 -36.84 -60.46 -1.14
N ALA A 430 -37.02 -59.84 -2.31
CA ALA A 430 -38.26 -59.19 -2.76
C ALA A 430 -39.14 -60.19 -3.53
N PRO A 431 -40.45 -59.95 -3.72
CA PRO A 431 -40.96 -59.51 -5.06
C PRO A 431 -42.31 -58.73 -5.00
N PRO A 432 -43.02 -58.41 -6.10
CA PRO A 432 -42.65 -57.88 -7.43
C PRO A 432 -43.38 -56.56 -7.82
N LYS A 433 -43.02 -56.01 -8.99
CA LYS A 433 -43.35 -54.69 -9.58
C LYS A 433 -44.77 -54.54 -10.21
N PRO A 434 -45.23 -53.29 -10.43
CA PRO A 434 -46.44 -52.92 -11.17
C PRO A 434 -46.27 -52.84 -12.72
N PRO A 435 -47.37 -52.95 -13.52
CA PRO A 435 -47.46 -52.54 -14.93
C PRO A 435 -48.28 -51.22 -15.10
N LEU A 436 -48.20 -50.34 -16.11
CA LEU A 436 -47.61 -50.28 -17.46
C LEU A 436 -47.67 -48.80 -17.96
N LEU A 437 -46.60 -48.35 -18.64
CA LEU A 437 -46.53 -47.41 -19.81
C LEU A 437 -46.97 -45.93 -19.69
N PRO A 438 -46.61 -45.04 -20.66
CA PRO A 438 -45.35 -44.85 -21.39
C PRO A 438 -44.82 -43.38 -21.36
N SER A 439 -43.58 -43.20 -21.83
CA SER A 439 -42.71 -42.01 -21.75
C SER A 439 -43.14 -40.74 -22.50
N PRO A 440 -42.70 -39.55 -22.03
CA PRO A 440 -42.42 -38.36 -22.87
C PRO A 440 -40.88 -38.13 -22.97
N PRO A 441 -40.35 -37.19 -23.79
CA PRO A 441 -39.35 -37.41 -24.85
C PRO A 441 -37.87 -37.35 -24.41
N PRO A 442 -36.90 -37.65 -25.31
CA PRO A 442 -35.51 -37.93 -24.94
C PRO A 442 -34.82 -36.73 -24.30
N ALA A 443 -34.19 -36.98 -23.15
CA ALA A 443 -33.25 -36.08 -22.52
C ALA A 443 -32.15 -35.72 -23.52
N ARG A 444 -31.93 -34.41 -23.71
CA ARG A 444 -30.78 -33.87 -24.43
C ARG A 444 -29.50 -34.57 -23.96
N PRO A 445 -28.56 -34.91 -24.85
CA PRO A 445 -27.28 -35.45 -24.45
C PRO A 445 -26.63 -34.47 -23.46
N VAL A 446 -26.53 -34.91 -22.22
CA VAL A 446 -25.75 -34.22 -21.19
C VAL A 446 -24.33 -34.26 -21.69
N THR A 447 -23.85 -33.10 -22.14
CA THR A 447 -22.47 -32.87 -22.53
C THR A 447 -21.57 -33.45 -21.43
N PRO A 448 -20.57 -34.29 -21.77
CA PRO A 448 -19.65 -34.79 -20.78
C PRO A 448 -18.99 -33.60 -20.07
N SER A 449 -19.12 -33.56 -18.76
CA SER A 449 -18.39 -32.63 -17.89
C SER A 449 -16.94 -32.61 -18.36
N PRO A 450 -16.37 -31.44 -18.71
CA PRO A 450 -15.02 -31.39 -19.25
C PRO A 450 -14.07 -31.94 -18.18
N LYS A 451 -13.30 -32.97 -18.57
CA LYS A 451 -12.03 -33.29 -17.91
C LYS A 451 -11.33 -31.96 -17.60
N PRO A 452 -10.79 -31.75 -16.38
CA PRO A 452 -10.17 -30.48 -16.03
C PRO A 452 -9.11 -30.17 -17.10
N ALA A 453 -9.43 -29.20 -17.95
CA ALA A 453 -8.52 -28.70 -18.95
C ALA A 453 -7.29 -28.21 -18.20
N ILE A 454 -6.11 -28.48 -18.76
CA ILE A 454 -4.86 -27.94 -18.24
C ILE A 454 -5.09 -26.41 -18.17
N PRO A 455 -4.97 -25.81 -16.98
CA PRO A 455 -5.29 -24.41 -16.78
C PRO A 455 -4.33 -23.61 -17.64
N THR A 456 -4.86 -22.66 -18.39
CA THR A 456 -4.01 -21.82 -19.23
C THR A 456 -3.07 -21.02 -18.34
N ARG A 457 -1.88 -20.69 -18.86
CA ARG A 457 -0.85 -19.96 -18.09
C ARG A 457 -1.41 -18.69 -17.42
N ASN A 458 -2.31 -17.98 -18.09
CA ASN A 458 -2.94 -16.77 -17.57
C ASN A 458 -3.92 -17.04 -16.41
N GLU A 459 -4.62 -18.17 -16.42
CA GLU A 459 -5.50 -18.57 -15.31
C GLU A 459 -4.69 -18.93 -14.06
N CYS A 460 -3.55 -19.63 -14.23
CA CYS A 460 -2.64 -19.92 -13.11
C CYS A 460 -2.03 -18.65 -12.50
N LEU A 461 -1.65 -17.67 -13.33
CA LEU A 461 -1.11 -16.39 -12.86
C LEU A 461 -2.19 -15.58 -12.14
N SER A 462 -3.42 -15.57 -12.65
CA SER A 462 -4.56 -14.91 -12.02
C SER A 462 -4.89 -15.51 -10.65
N LEU A 463 -4.91 -16.85 -10.54
CA LEU A 463 -5.15 -17.54 -9.28
C LEU A 463 -4.07 -17.25 -8.23
N LEU A 464 -2.80 -17.14 -8.63
CA LEU A 464 -1.69 -16.79 -7.73
C LEU A 464 -1.53 -15.28 -7.50
N GLU A 465 -2.42 -14.44 -8.03
CA GLU A 465 -2.33 -12.97 -7.95
C GLU A 465 -1.00 -12.42 -8.52
N ILE A 466 -0.42 -13.09 -9.53
CA ILE A 466 0.82 -12.66 -10.22
C ILE A 466 0.45 -11.82 -11.45
N PRO A 467 0.91 -10.57 -11.58
CA PRO A 467 0.64 -9.75 -12.76
C PRO A 467 1.22 -10.37 -14.04
N PRO A 468 0.51 -10.35 -15.18
CA PRO A 468 0.96 -11.01 -16.41
C PRO A 468 2.22 -10.38 -17.03
N GLY A 469 2.63 -9.20 -16.58
CA GLY A 469 3.85 -8.49 -17.02
C GLY A 469 5.10 -8.76 -16.19
N THR A 470 5.01 -9.54 -15.11
CA THR A 470 6.15 -9.84 -14.23
C THR A 470 6.96 -11.02 -14.78
N PRO A 471 8.32 -10.95 -14.81
CA PRO A 471 9.13 -12.09 -15.22
C PRO A 471 8.89 -13.27 -14.27
N LEU A 472 8.39 -14.38 -14.82
CA LEU A 472 8.02 -15.56 -14.05
C LEU A 472 9.27 -16.35 -13.67
N THR A 473 9.62 -16.34 -12.38
CA THR A 473 10.66 -17.19 -11.80
C THR A 473 10.05 -18.22 -10.85
N ALA A 474 10.68 -19.39 -10.71
CA ALA A 474 10.20 -20.45 -9.83
C ALA A 474 10.13 -20.01 -8.35
N ASP A 475 11.07 -19.17 -7.91
CA ASP A 475 11.09 -18.64 -6.55
C ASP A 475 9.93 -17.68 -6.27
N LEU A 476 9.51 -16.90 -7.27
CA LEU A 476 8.33 -16.05 -7.17
C LEU A 476 7.07 -16.89 -6.98
N VAL A 477 6.91 -17.97 -7.76
CA VAL A 477 5.76 -18.88 -7.63
C VAL A 477 5.74 -19.55 -6.25
N ARG A 478 6.90 -20.02 -5.76
CA ARG A 478 7.02 -20.62 -4.40
C ARG A 478 6.67 -19.61 -3.30
N ARG A 479 7.20 -18.39 -3.38
CA ARG A 479 6.96 -17.33 -2.40
C ARG A 479 5.48 -16.95 -2.34
N GLN A 480 4.86 -16.80 -3.50
CA GLN A 480 3.47 -16.41 -3.60
C GLN A 480 2.52 -17.51 -3.11
N TRP A 481 2.83 -18.77 -3.40
CA TRP A 481 2.13 -19.92 -2.84
C TRP A 481 2.21 -19.94 -1.30
N ASN A 482 3.40 -19.75 -0.72
CA ASN A 482 3.57 -19.74 0.74
C ASN A 482 2.78 -18.59 1.40
N LEU A 483 2.83 -17.38 0.81
CA LEU A 483 2.09 -16.22 1.32
C LEU A 483 0.57 -16.46 1.32
N LEU A 484 0.02 -16.96 0.20
CA LEU A 484 -1.40 -17.20 0.07
C LEU A 484 -1.87 -18.39 0.93
N SER A 485 -1.05 -19.44 1.06
CA SER A 485 -1.39 -20.59 1.91
C SER A 485 -1.38 -20.27 3.40
N GLU A 486 -0.46 -19.41 3.87
CA GLU A 486 -0.45 -18.93 5.26
C GLU A 486 -1.66 -18.04 5.61
N ARG A 487 -2.19 -17.30 4.63
CA ARG A 487 -3.39 -16.47 4.77
C ARG A 487 -4.67 -17.29 4.85
N LEU A 488 -4.72 -18.42 4.15
CA LEU A 488 -5.89 -19.31 4.08
C LEU A 488 -5.82 -20.47 5.09
N THR A 489 -5.07 -20.30 6.19
CA THR A 489 -4.97 -21.33 7.24
C THR A 489 -6.34 -21.61 7.88
N PRO A 490 -6.79 -22.87 7.93
CA PRO A 490 -8.13 -23.21 8.42
C PRO A 490 -8.35 -22.83 9.88
N GLU A 491 -7.28 -22.79 10.69
CA GLU A 491 -7.30 -22.36 12.09
C GLU A 491 -7.72 -20.88 12.25
N LYS A 492 -7.27 -19.99 11.35
CA LYS A 492 -7.63 -18.56 11.38
C LYS A 492 -9.05 -18.30 10.87
N LEU A 493 -9.58 -19.22 10.07
CA LEU A 493 -10.91 -19.11 9.47
C LEU A 493 -11.97 -19.90 10.24
N ALA A 494 -11.57 -20.75 11.19
CA ALA A 494 -12.46 -21.51 12.06
C ALA A 494 -13.39 -20.60 12.87
N SER A 495 -12.93 -19.42 13.28
CA SER A 495 -13.73 -18.42 14.00
C SER A 495 -14.78 -17.71 13.14
N MET A 496 -14.73 -17.82 11.81
CA MET A 496 -15.69 -17.22 10.87
C MET A 496 -16.81 -18.20 10.46
N GLY A 497 -16.69 -19.48 10.80
CA GLY A 497 -17.71 -20.51 10.57
C GLY A 497 -17.31 -21.58 9.54
N PRO A 498 -18.01 -22.74 9.53
CA PRO A 498 -17.60 -23.93 8.79
C PRO A 498 -17.65 -23.76 7.27
N GLU A 499 -18.51 -22.89 6.76
CA GLU A 499 -18.62 -22.60 5.32
C GLU A 499 -17.39 -21.85 4.79
N PHE A 500 -16.76 -20.99 5.61
CA PHE A 500 -15.52 -20.30 5.25
C PHE A 500 -14.31 -21.24 5.25
N VAL A 501 -14.31 -22.25 6.12
CA VAL A 501 -13.28 -23.30 6.14
C VAL A 501 -13.36 -24.15 4.87
N LYS A 502 -14.56 -24.57 4.44
CA LYS A 502 -14.73 -25.30 3.17
C LYS A 502 -14.28 -24.47 1.97
N LEU A 503 -14.69 -23.21 1.90
CA LEU A 503 -14.31 -22.30 0.81
C LEU A 503 -12.80 -22.07 0.78
N ALA A 504 -12.16 -21.95 1.94
CA ALA A 504 -10.71 -21.83 2.06
C ALA A 504 -9.98 -23.10 1.59
N GLN A 505 -10.48 -24.28 1.93
CA GLN A 505 -9.92 -25.55 1.45
C GLN A 505 -10.03 -25.68 -0.08
N THR A 506 -11.18 -25.30 -0.66
CA THR A 506 -11.35 -25.28 -2.11
C THR A 506 -10.39 -24.30 -2.79
N LYS A 507 -10.19 -23.11 -2.21
CA LYS A 507 -9.23 -22.11 -2.72
C LYS A 507 -7.78 -22.57 -2.58
N LEU A 508 -7.41 -23.19 -1.47
CA LEU A 508 -6.07 -23.76 -1.26
C LEU A 508 -5.76 -24.86 -2.29
N ALA A 509 -6.74 -25.72 -2.58
CA ALA A 509 -6.58 -26.76 -3.59
C ALA A 509 -6.37 -26.17 -5.00
N ALA A 510 -7.13 -25.13 -5.36
CA ALA A 510 -6.99 -24.43 -6.63
C ALA A 510 -5.63 -23.71 -6.76
N LEU A 511 -5.19 -23.04 -5.69
CA LEU A 511 -3.89 -22.37 -5.61
C LEU A 511 -2.73 -23.35 -5.74
N ARG A 512 -2.85 -24.53 -5.11
CA ARG A 512 -1.82 -25.57 -5.15
C ARG A 512 -1.65 -26.10 -6.56
N TRP A 513 -2.78 -26.41 -7.20
CA TRP A 513 -2.82 -26.91 -8.55
C TRP A 513 -2.26 -25.90 -9.57
N ALA A 514 -2.53 -24.61 -9.38
CA ALA A 514 -1.95 -23.54 -10.20
C ALA A 514 -0.42 -23.43 -10.02
N ALA A 515 0.07 -23.47 -8.78
CA ALA A 515 1.50 -23.41 -8.47
C ALA A 515 2.26 -24.64 -9.02
N GLU A 516 1.72 -25.84 -8.82
CA GLU A 516 2.31 -27.08 -9.35
C GLU A 516 2.33 -27.08 -10.90
N SER A 517 1.29 -26.54 -11.54
CA SER A 517 1.22 -26.45 -13.01
C SER A 517 2.28 -25.50 -13.58
N LEU A 518 2.50 -24.34 -12.94
CA LEU A 518 3.53 -23.38 -13.37
C LEU A 518 4.95 -23.91 -13.11
N LEU A 519 5.20 -24.53 -11.96
CA LEU A 519 6.52 -25.10 -11.63
C LEU A 519 6.85 -26.29 -12.53
N LYS A 520 5.87 -27.13 -12.86
CA LYS A 520 6.05 -28.24 -13.81
C LYS A 520 6.42 -27.76 -15.21
N ALA A 521 5.83 -26.65 -15.67
CA ALA A 521 6.22 -26.03 -16.94
C ALA A 521 7.65 -25.47 -16.93
N MET A 522 8.20 -25.16 -15.75
CA MET A 522 9.57 -24.69 -15.54
C MET A 522 10.56 -25.82 -15.19
N GLY A 523 10.11 -27.08 -15.13
CA GLY A 523 10.95 -28.23 -14.78
C GLY A 523 11.27 -28.37 -13.29
N GLU A 524 10.60 -27.62 -12.43
CA GLU A 524 10.86 -27.56 -10.99
C GLU A 524 9.72 -28.16 -10.15
N LYS A 525 10.01 -28.59 -8.92
CA LYS A 525 9.01 -29.16 -7.99
C LYS A 525 8.59 -28.14 -6.92
N LEU A 526 7.35 -28.24 -6.47
CA LEU A 526 6.83 -27.48 -5.32
C LEU A 526 7.38 -28.07 -4.03
N GLU A 527 8.50 -27.57 -3.55
CA GLU A 527 9.04 -27.95 -2.23
C GLU A 527 8.22 -27.28 -1.13
N THR A 528 7.62 -28.10 -0.28
CA THR A 528 6.96 -27.65 0.94
C THR A 528 8.01 -27.60 2.05
N LYS A 529 8.45 -26.40 2.40
CA LYS A 529 9.37 -26.21 3.53
C LYS A 529 8.67 -26.69 4.81
N PRO A 530 9.29 -27.55 5.65
CA PRO A 530 8.70 -27.93 6.93
C PRO A 530 8.58 -26.69 7.85
N PRO A 531 7.55 -26.63 8.72
CA PRO A 531 7.30 -25.47 9.56
C PRO A 531 8.52 -25.21 10.44
N THR A 532 9.07 -24.01 10.33
CA THR A 532 10.18 -23.57 11.17
C THR A 532 9.63 -23.38 12.59
N PRO A 533 10.27 -23.92 13.65
CA PRO A 533 9.79 -23.72 15.01
C PRO A 533 9.75 -22.23 15.35
N PRO A 534 8.83 -21.80 16.23
CA PRO A 534 8.52 -20.38 16.45
C PRO A 534 9.77 -19.64 16.91
N VAL A 535 10.23 -18.71 16.07
CA VAL A 535 11.39 -17.87 16.36
C VAL A 535 10.99 -16.86 17.44
N GLN A 536 11.57 -16.99 18.64
CA GLN A 536 11.34 -16.12 19.79
C GLN A 536 11.92 -14.70 19.66
N ASN A 537 12.12 -14.17 18.45
CA ASN A 537 12.62 -12.80 18.28
C ASN A 537 11.96 -12.10 17.08
N LEU A 538 11.06 -11.16 17.40
CA LEU A 538 10.30 -10.29 16.50
C LEU A 538 11.15 -9.29 15.67
N ARG A 539 12.45 -9.52 15.49
CA ARG A 539 13.38 -8.53 14.91
C ARG A 539 14.16 -8.95 13.68
N HIS A 540 14.05 -10.20 13.22
CA HIS A 540 14.81 -10.64 12.04
C HIS A 540 13.87 -11.03 10.91
N ASN A 541 13.76 -10.15 9.92
CA ASN A 541 13.02 -10.39 8.69
C ASN A 541 14.02 -10.47 7.53
N PRO A 542 14.43 -11.67 7.10
CA PRO A 542 15.49 -11.86 6.11
C PRO A 542 15.13 -11.26 4.74
N ASP A 543 13.85 -11.08 4.44
CA ASP A 543 13.38 -10.44 3.20
C ASP A 543 13.68 -8.92 3.17
N LEU A 544 13.85 -8.27 4.32
CA LEU A 544 14.25 -6.87 4.40
C LEU A 544 15.77 -6.70 4.29
N ASP A 545 16.54 -7.66 4.81
CA ASP A 545 18.00 -7.60 4.80
C ASP A 545 18.61 -7.79 3.40
N ASP A 546 17.93 -8.53 2.52
CA ASP A 546 18.31 -8.69 1.11
C ASP A 546 17.94 -7.48 0.24
N VAL A 547 16.89 -6.73 0.60
CA VAL A 547 16.46 -5.52 -0.14
C VAL A 547 17.21 -4.28 0.33
N PHE A 548 17.54 -4.18 1.62
CA PHE A 548 18.17 -2.98 2.20
C PHE A 548 19.66 -3.10 2.44
N GLY A 549 20.26 -4.27 2.15
CA GLY A 549 21.66 -4.54 2.46
C GLY A 549 21.86 -4.67 3.97
N ARG A 550 22.63 -5.68 4.38
CA ARG A 550 22.94 -5.92 5.80
C ARG A 550 23.54 -4.64 6.42
N MET A 551 22.85 -4.04 7.37
CA MET A 551 23.41 -3.06 8.31
C MET A 551 24.01 -3.76 9.52
#